data_AF-A0A2P1PW84-F1
#
_entry.id   AF-A0A2P1PW84-F1
#
_cell.length_a   1.000
_cell.length_b   1.000
_cell.length_c   1.000
_cell.angle_alpha   90.00
_cell.angle_beta   90.00
_cell.angle_gamma   90.00
#
_symmetry.space_group_name_H-M   'P 1'
#
loop_
_entity.id
_entity.type
_entity.pdbx_description
1 polymer ?
#
loop_
_entity_poly.entity_id
_entity_poly.type
_entity_poly.pdbx_seq_one_letter_code
_entity_poly.pdbx_strand_id
1 'polypeptide(L)'
;MRLRLMVLFILVLLSSGCVSYRDGPFVRIDGPALDAEQAQDLANRRVSVSELTSTLGDPEHVDRNDSGEVWRYVTTSRRVGTKERLFVERRTCQFVRTGYLFQVVDGAVVGVDTTQSAWITHGHSDPSCAKGT
;
A
#
# COMPACT_ATOMS: atom_id res chain seq x y z
N MET A 1 46.06 7.76 29.33
CA MET A 1 44.75 8.41 29.03
C MET A 1 44.11 7.76 27.80
N ARG A 2 43.41 6.62 27.95
CA ARG A 2 42.69 5.96 26.83
C ARG A 2 41.42 5.21 27.31
N LEU A 3 40.75 5.69 28.36
CA LEU A 3 39.60 4.98 28.95
C LEU A 3 38.30 5.78 29.03
N ARG A 4 38.27 7.02 28.52
CA ARG A 4 37.07 7.88 28.60
C ARG A 4 36.28 8.01 27.30
N LEU A 5 36.84 7.59 26.16
CA LEU A 5 36.18 7.72 24.85
C LEU A 5 35.28 6.53 24.50
N MET A 6 35.47 5.37 25.14
CA MET A 6 34.80 4.13 24.75
C MET A 6 33.41 3.94 25.41
N VAL A 7 33.16 4.61 26.53
CA VAL A 7 31.85 4.55 27.23
C VAL A 7 30.79 5.42 26.54
N LEU A 8 31.20 6.47 25.81
CA LEU A 8 30.27 7.37 25.14
C LEU A 8 29.64 6.75 23.87
N PHE A 9 30.31 5.81 23.22
CA PHE A 9 29.81 5.18 22.00
C PHE A 9 28.78 4.07 22.26
N ILE A 10 28.80 3.43 23.43
CA ILE A 10 27.87 2.35 23.77
C ILE A 10 26.50 2.89 24.18
N LEU A 11 26.44 4.12 24.74
CA LEU A 11 25.18 4.76 25.14
C LEU A 11 24.39 5.37 23.98
N VAL A 12 25.02 5.64 22.84
CA VAL A 12 24.32 6.21 21.67
C VAL A 12 23.52 5.14 20.89
N LEU A 13 23.92 3.87 20.96
CA LEU A 13 23.27 2.77 20.24
C LEU A 13 21.95 2.28 20.88
N LEU A 14 21.68 2.62 22.14
CA LEU A 14 20.45 2.22 22.86
C LEU A 14 19.25 3.14 22.66
N SER A 15 19.41 4.27 21.94
CA SER A 15 18.32 5.23 21.71
C SER A 15 17.55 5.02 20.39
N SER A 16 17.89 3.95 19.68
CA SER A 16 17.15 3.39 18.55
C SER A 16 15.86 2.73 19.06
N GLY A 17 14.99 3.49 19.73
CA GLY A 17 13.71 2.94 20.23
C GLY A 17 13.03 2.17 19.10
N CYS A 18 12.81 0.89 19.32
CA CYS A 18 12.19 0.01 18.35
C CYS A 18 10.82 0.59 18.03
N VAL A 19 10.54 0.83 16.74
CA VAL A 19 9.18 1.10 16.29
C VAL A 19 8.45 -0.24 16.40
N SER A 20 7.44 -0.34 17.27
CA SER A 20 6.56 -1.50 17.32
C SER A 20 5.40 -1.27 16.34
N TYR A 21 5.23 -2.14 15.36
CA TYR A 21 4.09 -2.05 14.45
C TYR A 21 2.83 -2.58 15.16
N ARG A 22 1.94 -1.68 15.57
CA ARG A 22 0.75 -1.99 16.37
C ARG A 22 -0.33 -2.71 15.56
N ASP A 23 -0.43 -2.40 14.27
CA ASP A 23 -1.43 -3.00 13.37
C ASP A 23 -0.99 -4.35 12.77
N GLY A 24 0.25 -4.81 13.02
CA GLY A 24 0.76 -6.04 12.41
C GLY A 24 1.03 -5.88 10.91
N PRO A 25 0.61 -6.82 10.02
CA PRO A 25 0.82 -6.72 8.57
C PRO A 25 0.06 -5.53 7.95
N PHE A 26 0.26 -5.29 6.66
CA PHE A 26 -0.52 -4.29 5.93
C PHE A 26 -2.01 -4.71 5.89
N VAL A 27 -2.89 -3.77 6.22
CA VAL A 27 -4.33 -3.92 6.17
C VAL A 27 -4.87 -3.07 5.03
N ARG A 28 -5.74 -3.64 4.18
CA ARG A 28 -6.42 -2.87 3.14
C ARG A 28 -7.36 -1.84 3.78
N ILE A 29 -7.27 -0.60 3.35
CA ILE A 29 -8.09 0.53 3.83
C ILE A 29 -8.98 1.14 2.74
N ASP A 30 -8.70 0.86 1.47
CA ASP A 30 -9.50 1.33 0.34
C ASP A 30 -9.30 0.43 -0.90
N GLY A 31 -10.29 0.44 -1.80
CA GLY A 31 -10.28 -0.31 -3.05
C GLY A 31 -10.66 -1.79 -2.95
N PRO A 32 -10.67 -2.50 -4.10
CA PRO A 32 -11.08 -3.90 -4.17
C PRO A 32 -10.10 -4.83 -3.44
N ALA A 33 -10.59 -6.02 -3.09
CA ALA A 33 -9.75 -7.12 -2.66
C ALA A 33 -9.08 -7.74 -3.88
N LEU A 34 -7.95 -7.18 -4.29
CA LEU A 34 -7.19 -7.64 -5.44
C LEU A 34 -5.72 -7.73 -5.10
N ASP A 35 -5.12 -8.89 -5.37
CA ASP A 35 -3.68 -9.08 -5.34
C ASP A 35 -3.14 -9.34 -6.77
N ALA A 36 -1.82 -9.45 -6.89
CA ALA A 36 -1.17 -9.62 -8.19
C ALA A 36 -1.47 -10.98 -8.85
N GLU A 37 -1.66 -12.04 -8.07
CA GLU A 37 -1.96 -13.37 -8.59
C GLU A 37 -3.37 -13.41 -9.16
N GLN A 38 -4.35 -12.91 -8.40
CA GLN A 38 -5.73 -12.81 -8.85
C GLN A 38 -5.87 -11.88 -10.05
N ALA A 39 -5.16 -10.75 -10.08
CA ALA A 39 -5.17 -9.86 -11.24
C ALA A 39 -4.63 -10.56 -12.50
N GLN A 40 -3.54 -11.32 -12.35
CA GLN A 40 -2.97 -12.09 -13.45
C GLN A 40 -3.89 -13.22 -13.90
N ASP A 41 -4.58 -13.91 -12.99
CA ASP A 41 -5.57 -14.95 -13.31
C ASP A 41 -6.71 -14.39 -14.17
N LEU A 42 -7.28 -13.24 -13.77
CA LEU A 42 -8.34 -12.57 -14.53
C LEU A 42 -7.89 -12.23 -15.97
N ALA A 43 -6.65 -11.75 -16.12
CA ALA A 43 -6.08 -11.46 -17.44
C ALA A 43 -5.83 -12.75 -18.26
N ASN A 44 -5.31 -13.80 -17.63
CA ASN A 44 -5.04 -15.09 -18.29
C ASN A 44 -6.33 -15.76 -18.78
N ARG A 45 -7.41 -15.65 -18.00
CA ARG A 45 -8.74 -16.17 -18.34
C ARG A 45 -9.47 -15.33 -19.39
N ARG A 46 -8.94 -14.15 -19.72
CA ARG A 46 -9.54 -13.20 -20.66
C ARG A 46 -11.00 -12.88 -20.34
N VAL A 47 -11.26 -12.60 -19.06
CA VAL A 47 -12.62 -12.31 -18.58
C VAL A 47 -13.21 -11.11 -19.33
N SER A 48 -14.54 -11.09 -19.47
CA SER A 48 -15.22 -9.94 -20.05
C SER A 48 -15.15 -8.74 -19.11
N VAL A 49 -15.34 -7.53 -19.65
CA VAL A 49 -15.49 -6.32 -18.83
C VAL A 49 -16.60 -6.47 -17.79
N SER A 50 -17.72 -7.11 -18.14
CA SER A 50 -18.83 -7.34 -17.22
C SER A 50 -18.47 -8.28 -16.06
N GLU A 51 -17.68 -9.33 -16.32
CA GLU A 51 -17.19 -10.22 -15.27
C GLU A 51 -16.17 -9.47 -14.38
N LEU A 52 -15.28 -8.70 -14.99
CA LEU A 52 -14.29 -7.89 -14.28
C LEU A 52 -14.98 -6.91 -13.32
N THR A 53 -15.99 -6.17 -13.76
CA THR A 53 -16.72 -5.23 -12.91
C THR A 53 -17.59 -5.92 -11.87
N SER A 54 -18.18 -7.08 -12.19
CA SER A 54 -18.93 -7.85 -11.19
C SER A 54 -18.03 -8.38 -10.06
N THR A 55 -16.75 -8.62 -10.36
CA THR A 55 -15.77 -9.15 -9.41
C THR A 55 -15.11 -8.03 -8.59
N LEU A 56 -14.74 -6.93 -9.24
CA LEU A 56 -13.91 -5.87 -8.65
C LEU A 56 -14.66 -4.58 -8.34
N GLY A 57 -15.92 -4.45 -8.76
CA GLY A 57 -16.65 -3.19 -8.78
C GLY A 57 -16.26 -2.32 -9.97
N ASP A 58 -16.61 -1.03 -9.90
CA ASP A 58 -16.24 -0.08 -10.94
C ASP A 58 -14.75 0.32 -10.83
N PRO A 59 -14.05 0.53 -11.97
CA PRO A 59 -12.69 1.04 -11.96
C PRO A 59 -12.64 2.47 -11.40
N GLU A 60 -11.52 2.85 -10.79
CA GLU A 60 -11.27 4.24 -10.41
C GLU A 60 -11.18 5.14 -11.64
N HIS A 61 -10.64 4.61 -12.74
CA HIS A 61 -10.46 5.35 -13.99
C HIS A 61 -10.44 4.44 -15.21
N VAL A 62 -10.93 4.94 -16.35
CA VAL A 62 -10.87 4.24 -17.65
C VAL A 62 -10.25 5.18 -18.69
N ASP A 63 -9.11 4.78 -19.24
CA ASP A 63 -8.46 5.45 -20.36
C ASP A 63 -8.86 4.74 -21.66
N ARG A 64 -9.42 5.45 -22.64
CA ARG A 64 -9.85 4.88 -23.93
C ARG A 64 -9.03 5.45 -25.09
N ASN A 65 -8.62 4.60 -26.02
CA ASN A 65 -8.00 5.00 -27.29
C ASN A 65 -8.39 4.03 -28.42
N ASP A 66 -7.88 4.27 -29.62
CA ASP A 66 -8.19 3.46 -30.81
C ASP A 66 -7.73 2.00 -30.70
N SER A 67 -6.79 1.71 -29.80
CA SER A 67 -6.23 0.37 -29.58
C SER A 67 -6.94 -0.41 -28.47
N GLY A 68 -7.90 0.21 -27.78
CA GLY A 68 -8.65 -0.41 -26.69
C GLY A 68 -8.82 0.49 -25.47
N GLU A 69 -9.05 -0.13 -24.32
CA GLU A 69 -9.27 0.56 -23.06
C GLU A 69 -8.27 0.08 -22.00
N VAL A 70 -7.89 0.97 -21.08
CA VAL A 70 -7.10 0.63 -19.90
C VAL A 70 -7.92 0.97 -18.67
N TRP A 71 -8.28 -0.05 -17.92
CA TRP A 71 -9.12 0.03 -16.73
C TRP A 71 -8.24 0.01 -15.49
N ARG A 72 -8.29 1.08 -14.71
CA ARG A 72 -7.47 1.25 -13.51
C ARG A 72 -8.26 0.92 -12.26
N TYR A 73 -7.80 -0.09 -11.52
CA TYR A 73 -8.25 -0.39 -10.17
C TYR A 73 -7.13 -0.09 -9.20
N VAL A 74 -7.46 0.45 -8.04
CA VAL A 74 -6.48 0.83 -7.04
C VAL A 74 -6.83 0.23 -5.71
N THR A 75 -5.87 -0.43 -5.10
CA THR A 75 -5.94 -0.89 -3.72
C THR A 75 -4.98 -0.08 -2.86
N THR A 76 -5.48 0.44 -1.74
CA THR A 76 -4.62 1.11 -0.75
C THR A 76 -4.58 0.30 0.54
N SER A 77 -3.38 0.02 1.01
CA SER A 77 -3.10 -0.71 2.24
C SER A 77 -2.27 0.14 3.20
N ARG A 78 -2.51 -0.03 4.49
CA ARG A 78 -1.88 0.72 5.57
C ARG A 78 -1.27 -0.23 6.60
N ARG A 79 -0.12 0.15 7.15
CA ARG A 79 0.44 -0.42 8.38
C ARG A 79 0.76 0.70 9.35
N VAL A 80 0.35 0.56 10.61
CA VAL A 80 0.62 1.55 11.66
C VAL A 80 1.65 1.01 12.63
N GLY A 81 2.67 1.82 12.90
CA GLY A 81 3.62 1.61 13.97
C GLY A 81 3.61 2.74 14.97
N THR A 82 3.84 2.37 16.23
CA THR A 82 3.96 3.27 17.35
C THR A 82 5.39 3.20 17.87
N LYS A 83 5.98 4.34 18.18
CA LYS A 83 7.24 4.42 18.92
C LYS A 83 7.03 5.30 20.13
N GLU A 84 7.28 4.75 21.30
CA GLU A 84 7.27 5.47 22.56
C GLU A 84 8.70 5.86 22.93
N ARG A 85 8.92 7.14 23.25
CA ARG A 85 10.16 7.60 23.87
C ARG A 85 9.82 8.69 24.88
N LEU A 86 10.18 8.47 26.15
CA LEU A 86 10.09 9.46 27.21
C LEU A 86 8.71 10.17 27.27
N PHE A 87 7.63 9.40 27.35
CA PHE A 87 6.23 9.87 27.43
C PHE A 87 5.63 10.52 26.18
N VAL A 88 6.37 10.53 25.05
CA VAL A 88 5.83 10.97 23.76
C VAL A 88 5.54 9.74 22.88
N GLU A 89 4.26 9.54 22.54
CA GLU A 89 3.83 8.56 21.54
C GLU A 89 3.99 9.17 20.14
N ARG A 90 4.78 8.53 19.27
CA ARG A 90 4.83 8.87 17.85
C ARG A 90 4.23 7.75 17.02
N ARG A 91 3.06 8.03 16.42
CA ARG A 91 2.45 7.17 15.40
C ARG A 91 3.13 7.41 14.04
N THR A 92 3.46 6.32 13.37
CA THR A 92 4.01 6.27 12.01
C THR A 92 3.08 5.39 11.18
N CYS A 93 2.52 5.95 10.11
CA CYS A 93 1.70 5.20 9.18
C CYS A 93 2.46 4.98 7.88
N GLN A 94 2.50 3.74 7.43
CA GLN A 94 3.05 3.35 6.14
C GLN A 94 1.89 2.99 5.24
N PHE A 95 1.92 3.49 4.02
CA PHE A 95 0.90 3.23 3.02
C PHE A 95 1.53 2.61 1.80
N VAL A 96 0.78 1.71 1.18
CA VAL A 96 1.10 1.13 -0.13
C VAL A 96 -0.15 1.29 -0.99
N ARG A 97 -0.01 1.94 -2.14
CA ARG A 97 -1.05 2.04 -3.16
C ARG A 97 -0.61 1.22 -4.36
N THR A 98 -1.38 0.18 -4.67
CA THR A 98 -1.17 -0.69 -5.82
C THR A 98 -2.23 -0.39 -6.87
N GLY A 99 -1.80 -0.03 -8.07
CA GLY A 99 -2.67 0.15 -9.23
C GLY A 99 -2.58 -1.05 -10.18
N TYR A 100 -3.72 -1.63 -10.52
CA TYR A 100 -3.88 -2.68 -11.51
C TYR A 100 -4.48 -2.06 -12.77
N LEU A 101 -3.75 -2.15 -13.87
CA LEU A 101 -4.09 -1.57 -15.17
C LEU A 101 -4.48 -2.71 -16.11
N PHE A 102 -5.76 -3.04 -16.16
CA PHE A 102 -6.27 -4.07 -17.07
C PHE A 102 -6.39 -3.49 -18.48
N GLN A 103 -5.69 -4.11 -19.41
CA GLN A 103 -5.80 -3.79 -20.82
C GLN A 103 -7.00 -4.55 -21.39
N VAL A 104 -7.92 -3.84 -22.02
CA VAL A 104 -9.17 -4.37 -22.56
C VAL A 104 -9.22 -4.12 -24.06
N VAL A 105 -9.43 -5.18 -24.83
CA VAL A 105 -9.59 -5.14 -26.28
C VAL A 105 -10.82 -5.98 -26.63
N ASP A 106 -11.69 -5.44 -27.49
CA ASP A 106 -12.94 -6.09 -27.90
C ASP A 106 -13.82 -6.56 -26.71
N GLY A 107 -13.80 -5.81 -25.61
CA GLY A 107 -14.60 -6.09 -24.41
C GLY A 107 -14.05 -7.21 -23.51
N ALA A 108 -12.85 -7.73 -23.77
CA ALA A 108 -12.18 -8.73 -22.95
C ALA A 108 -10.84 -8.21 -22.41
N VAL A 109 -10.49 -8.66 -21.21
CA VAL A 109 -9.18 -8.39 -20.63
C VAL A 109 -8.12 -9.17 -21.41
N VAL A 110 -7.07 -8.51 -21.87
CA VAL A 110 -5.96 -9.14 -22.62
C VAL A 110 -4.62 -9.07 -21.90
N GLY A 111 -4.53 -8.25 -20.86
CA GLY A 111 -3.31 -8.07 -20.08
C GLY A 111 -3.57 -7.28 -18.81
N VAL A 112 -2.60 -7.31 -17.91
CA VAL A 112 -2.60 -6.49 -16.70
C VAL A 112 -1.19 -6.01 -16.40
N ASP A 113 -1.07 -4.72 -16.12
CA ASP A 113 0.14 -4.13 -15.57
C ASP A 113 -0.08 -3.71 -14.12
N THR A 114 0.97 -3.79 -13.32
CA THR A 114 0.91 -3.40 -11.91
C THR A 114 1.83 -2.21 -11.66
N THR A 115 1.31 -1.20 -10.98
CA THR A 115 2.06 -0.05 -10.48
C THR A 115 1.99 -0.01 -8.97
N GLN A 116 3.05 0.43 -8.31
CA GLN A 116 3.09 0.55 -6.86
C GLN A 116 3.73 1.86 -6.43
N SER A 117 3.14 2.49 -5.42
CA SER A 117 3.75 3.61 -4.71
C SER A 117 3.60 3.40 -3.21
N ALA A 118 4.60 3.82 -2.46
CA ALA A 118 4.61 3.72 -1.01
C ALA A 118 5.03 5.05 -0.38
N TRP A 119 4.38 5.42 0.72
CA TRP A 119 4.72 6.64 1.46
C TRP A 119 4.55 6.44 2.96
N ILE A 120 5.20 7.30 3.74
CA ILE A 120 5.19 7.25 5.20
C ILE A 120 4.76 8.61 5.73
N THR A 121 3.88 8.61 6.72
CA THR A 121 3.50 9.82 7.44
C THR A 121 3.68 9.64 8.95
N HIS A 122 3.81 10.77 9.64
CA HIS A 122 4.06 10.79 11.08
C HIS A 122 3.08 11.73 11.80
N GLY A 123 2.65 11.33 12.99
CA GLY A 123 1.88 12.16 13.90
C GLY A 123 0.42 11.73 14.06
N HIS A 124 -0.16 12.06 15.21
CA HIS A 124 -1.58 11.79 15.52
C HIS A 124 -2.56 12.66 14.70
N SER A 125 -2.09 13.76 14.13
CA SER A 125 -2.92 14.74 13.43
C SER A 125 -3.05 14.51 11.93
N ASP A 126 -2.35 13.52 11.35
CA ASP A 126 -2.55 13.20 9.94
C ASP A 126 -3.85 12.38 9.78
N PRO A 127 -4.89 12.92 9.13
CA PRO A 127 -6.17 12.23 8.96
C PRO A 127 -6.01 10.91 8.19
N SER A 128 -5.00 10.79 7.33
CA SER A 128 -4.65 9.55 6.62
C SER A 128 -4.21 8.46 7.59
N CYS A 129 -3.56 8.85 8.70
CA CYS A 129 -3.07 7.99 9.77
C CYS A 129 -4.11 7.74 10.89
N ALA A 130 -5.21 8.50 10.88
CA ALA A 130 -6.34 8.37 11.79
C ALA A 130 -7.51 7.56 11.21
N LYS A 131 -7.66 7.46 9.88
CA LYS A 131 -8.72 6.69 9.22
C LYS A 131 -8.56 5.19 9.40
N GLY A 132 -9.37 4.58 10.26
CA GLY A 132 -9.49 3.12 10.41
C GLY A 132 -9.26 2.69 11.86
N THR A 133 -10.28 2.90 12.69
CA THR A 133 -10.59 2.12 13.90
C THR A 133 -11.83 1.29 13.59
#